data_AF-A0A1J3K3J9-F1
#
_entry.id   AF-A0A1J3K3J9-F1
#
_cell.length_a   1.000
_cell.length_b   1.000
_cell.length_c   1.000
_cell.angle_alpha   90.00
_cell.angle_beta   90.00
_cell.angle_gamma   90.00
#
_symmetry.space_group_name_H-M   'P 1'
#
loop_
_entity.id
_entity.type
_entity.pdbx_description
1 polymer ?
#
loop_
_entity_poly.entity_id
_entity_poly.type
_entity_poly.pdbx_seq_one_letter_code
_entity_poly.pdbx_strand_id
1 'polypeptide(L)' 'MSERDVISWNSLVSGYARLGQMKKAKTLFHSMADKTIVSWTAMISGYTGIGCYVDAMDVFREMQIAGIEPDEVSLIS' A
#
# COMPACT_ATOMS: atom_id res chain seq x y z
N MET A 1 -13.62 15.53 12.07
CA MET A 1 -13.15 14.30 11.41
C MET A 1 -11.64 14.32 11.53
N SER A 2 -11.05 13.37 12.27
CA SER A 2 -9.63 13.42 12.62
C SER A 2 -8.80 13.36 11.35
N GLU A 3 -8.20 14.48 10.98
CA GLU A 3 -7.24 14.62 9.90
C GLU A 3 -6.01 13.81 10.32
N ARG A 4 -6.05 12.50 10.09
CA ARG A 4 -4.87 11.67 10.22
C ARG A 4 -4.00 12.02 9.04
N ASP A 5 -2.84 12.58 9.31
CA ASP A 5 -1.85 12.88 8.29
C ASP A 5 -1.56 11.63 7.45
N VAL A 6 -1.35 11.85 6.15
CA VAL A 6 -0.94 10.80 5.19
C VAL A 6 0.24 9.98 5.71
N ILE A 7 1.16 10.61 6.45
CA ILE A 7 2.31 9.98 7.10
C ILE A 7 1.87 8.95 8.15
N SER A 8 0.84 9.25 8.95
CA SER A 8 0.30 8.35 9.97
C SER A 8 -0.39 7.14 9.33
N TRP A 9 -1.14 7.36 8.24
CA TRP A 9 -1.76 6.25 7.48
C TRP A 9 -0.72 5.33 6.86
N ASN A 10 0.30 5.90 6.20
CA ASN A 10 1.39 5.14 5.60
C ASN A 10 2.15 4.34 6.66
N SER A 11 2.39 4.92 7.83
CA SER A 11 3.05 4.22 8.95
C SER A 11 2.22 3.04 9.45
N LEU A 12 0.90 3.20 9.54
CA LEU A 12 0.00 2.12 9.94
C LEU A 12 -0.06 1.01 8.89
N VAL A 13 -0.23 1.35 7.62
CA VAL A 13 -0.28 0.38 6.50
C VAL A 13 1.03 -0.43 6.46
N SER A 14 2.18 0.24 6.47
CA SER A 14 3.50 -0.40 6.51
C SER A 14 3.69 -1.26 7.77
N GLY A 15 3.23 -0.81 8.93
CA GLY A 15 3.29 -1.56 10.18
C GLY A 15 2.48 -2.85 10.11
N TYR A 16 1.23 -2.80 9.63
CA TYR A 16 0.40 -4.00 9.47
C TYR A 16 0.94 -4.93 8.38
N ALA A 17 1.47 -4.38 7.29
CA ALA A 17 2.10 -5.16 6.22
C ALA A 17 3.31 -5.96 6.72
N ARG A 18 4.22 -5.32 7.47
CA ARG A 18 5.39 -5.99 8.07
C ARG A 18 5.02 -7.06 9.09
N LEU A 19 3.87 -6.93 9.75
CA LEU A 19 3.34 -7.93 10.68
C LEU A 19 2.56 -9.06 9.97
N GLY A 20 2.53 -9.08 8.63
CA GLY A 20 1.74 -10.05 7.85
C GLY A 20 0.22 -9.86 7.97
N GLN A 21 -0.24 -8.77 8.61
CA GLN A 21 -1.65 -8.48 8.83
C GLN A 21 -2.26 -7.76 7.62
N MET A 22 -2.08 -8.34 6.42
CA MET A 22 -2.47 -7.71 5.15
C MET A 22 -3.96 -7.40 5.06
N LYS A 23 -4.83 -8.16 5.72
CA LYS A 23 -6.27 -7.83 5.81
C LYS A 23 -6.50 -6.48 6.48
N LYS A 24 -5.81 -6.20 7.59
CA LYS A 24 -5.93 -4.90 8.28
C LYS A 24 -5.28 -3.78 7.47
N ALA A 25 -4.12 -4.05 6.86
CA ALA A 25 -3.45 -3.12 5.97
C ALA A 25 -4.38 -2.70 4.82
N LYS A 26 -5.03 -3.67 4.15
CA LYS A 26 -5.99 -3.44 3.05
C LYS A 26 -7.21 -2.62 3.49
N THR A 27 -7.79 -2.93 4.65
CA THR A 27 -8.93 -2.16 5.18
C THR A 27 -8.55 -0.70 5.43
N LEU A 28 -7.38 -0.47 6.03
CA LEU A 28 -6.90 0.90 6.29
C LEU A 28 -6.58 1.63 4.99
N PHE A 29 -5.88 0.96 4.08
CA PHE A 29 -5.56 1.48 2.75
C PHE A 29 -6.81 1.94 1.99
N HIS A 30 -7.88 1.13 1.96
CA HIS A 30 -9.14 1.54 1.32
C HIS A 30 -9.84 2.70 2.02
N SER A 31 -9.67 2.86 3.33
CA SER A 31 -10.23 3.99 4.09
C SER A 31 -9.48 5.31 3.92
N MET A 32 -8.29 5.29 3.29
CA MET A 32 -7.55 6.52 2.97
C MET A 32 -8.25 7.30 1.86
N ALA A 33 -8.57 8.57 2.14
CA ALA A 33 -9.09 9.50 1.14
C ALA A 33 -8.04 9.78 0.05
N ASP A 34 -6.81 10.11 0.47
CA ASP A 34 -5.68 10.37 -0.42
C ASP A 34 -4.63 9.25 -0.31
N LYS A 35 -4.54 8.43 -1.36
CA LYS A 35 -3.54 7.36 -1.47
C LYS A 35 -2.33 7.90 -2.22
N THR A 36 -1.17 7.91 -1.58
CA THR A 36 0.09 8.34 -2.20
C THR A 36 0.90 7.14 -2.68
N ILE A 37 1.93 7.39 -3.49
CA ILE A 37 2.85 6.35 -3.96
C ILE A 37 3.39 5.47 -2.81
N VAL A 38 3.70 6.07 -1.67
CA VAL A 38 4.18 5.37 -0.47
C VAL A 38 3.13 4.40 0.08
N SER A 39 1.84 4.73 0.00
CA SER A 39 0.76 3.84 0.45
C SER A 39 0.61 2.61 -0.47
N TRP A 40 0.78 2.80 -1.79
CA TRP A 40 0.72 1.74 -2.78
C TRP A 40 1.92 0.80 -2.68
N THR A 41 3.13 1.35 -2.60
CA THR A 41 4.36 0.55 -2.45
C THR A 41 4.35 -0.25 -1.16
N ALA A 42 3.88 0.33 -0.04
CA ALA A 42 3.73 -0.43 1.21
C ALA A 42 2.81 -1.64 1.08
N MET A 43 1.71 -1.53 0.33
CA MET A 43 0.79 -2.64 0.07
C MET A 43 1.41 -3.71 -0.84
N ILE A 44 2.07 -3.29 -1.92
CA ILE A 44 2.74 -4.19 -2.86
C ILE A 44 3.85 -4.96 -2.14
N SER A 45 4.78 -4.27 -1.47
CA SER A 45 5.87 -4.89 -0.70
C SER A 45 5.35 -5.79 0.44
N GLY A 46 4.24 -5.41 1.06
CA GLY A 46 3.57 -6.24 2.06
C GLY A 46 3.11 -7.58 1.51
N TYR A 47 2.48 -7.57 0.33
CA TYR A 47 2.02 -8.78 -0.34
C TYR A 47 3.15 -9.64 -0.90
N THR A 48 4.18 -9.02 -1.50
CA THR A 48 5.36 -9.76 -1.99
C THR A 48 6.12 -10.42 -0.84
N GLY A 49 6.26 -9.75 0.30
CA GLY A 49 6.95 -10.26 1.49
C GLY A 49 6.29 -11.50 2.13
N ILE A 50 5.00 -11.72 1.90
CA ILE A 50 4.28 -12.93 2.37
C ILE A 50 4.03 -13.95 1.25
N GLY A 51 4.56 -13.73 0.04
CA GLY A 51 4.40 -14.62 -1.12
C GLY A 51 3.05 -14.52 -1.83
N CYS A 52 2.23 -13.51 -1.52
CA CYS A 52 0.92 -13.29 -2.15
C CYS A 52 1.05 -12.41 -3.40
N TYR A 53 1.75 -12.92 -4.43
CA TYR A 53 2.04 -12.14 -5.65
C TYR A 53 0.80 -11.74 -6.45
N VAL A 54 -0.28 -12.53 -6.40
CA VAL A 54 -1.55 -12.20 -7.08
C VAL A 54 -2.13 -10.92 -6.50
N ASP A 55 -2.26 -10.84 -5.18
CA ASP A 55 -2.73 -9.63 -4.50
C ASP A 55 -1.79 -8.44 -4.73
N ALA A 56 -0.47 -8.66 -4.77
CA ALA A 56 0.51 -7.61 -5.08
C ALA A 56 0.28 -7.03 -6.49
N MET A 57 0.05 -7.89 -7.48
CA MET A 57 -0.23 -7.50 -8.86
C MET A 57 -1.57 -6.79 -9.00
N ASP A 58 -2.60 -7.20 -8.24
CA ASP A 58 -3.89 -6.53 -8.22
C ASP A 58 -3.75 -5.11 -7.68
N VAL A 59 -3.02 -4.92 -6.58
CA VAL A 59 -2.73 -3.58 -6.02
C VAL A 59 -1.92 -2.74 -7.01
N PHE A 60 -0.92 -3.31 -7.67
CA PHE A 60 -0.14 -2.61 -8.69
C PHE A 60 -1.01 -2.16 -9.86
N ARG A 61 -1.96 -2.99 -10.29
CA ARG A 61 -2.91 -2.64 -11.35
C ARG A 61 -3.85 -1.53 -10.92
N GLU A 62 -4.35 -1.57 -9.68
CA GLU A 62 -5.17 -0.50 -9.11
C GLU A 62 -4.41 0.83 -9.06
N MET A 63 -3.11 0.79 -8.69
CA MET A 63 -2.23 1.96 -8.70
C MET A 63 -2.11 2.59 -10.10
N GLN A 64 -1.92 1.77 -11.14
CA GLN A 64 -1.88 2.23 -12.54
C GLN A 64 -3.20 2.83 -12.99
N ILE A 65 -4.33 2.21 -12.64
CA ILE A 65 -5.68 2.72 -12.95
C ILE A 65 -5.93 4.06 -12.25
N ALA A 66 -5.40 4.24 -11.04
CA ALA A 66 -5.46 5.50 -10.31
C ALA A 66 -4.57 6.61 -10.92
N GLY A 67 -3.81 6.32 -11.98
CA GLY A 67 -2.93 7.28 -12.64
C GLY A 67 -1.70 7.65 -11.82
N ILE A 68 -1.36 6.85 -10.80
CA ILE A 68 -0.16 7.06 -10.00
C ILE A 68 0.94 6.25 -10.67
N GLU A 69 1.84 6.95 -11.35
CA GLU A 69 3.04 6.33 -11.91
C GLU A 69 3.97 5.92 -10.76
N PRO A 70 4.40 4.64 -10.71
CA PRO A 70 5.48 4.23 -9.82
C PRO A 70 6.74 4.99 -10.21
N ASP A 71 7.36 5.69 -9.27
CA ASP A 71 8.72 6.18 -9.45
C ASP A 71 9.66 4.99 -9.69
N GLU A 72 10.77 5.21 -10.41
CA GLU A 72 11.73 4.15 -10.80
C GLU A 72 12.23 3.30 -9.61
N VAL A 73 12.10 3.80 -8.38
CA VAL A 73 12.50 3.13 -7.13
C VAL A 73 11.48 2.07 -6.68
N SER A 74 10.24 2.12 -7.18
CA SER A 74 9.17 1.18 -6.84
C SER A 74 9.32 -0.21 -7.49
N LEU A 75 10.19 -0.38 -8.49
CA LEU A 75 10.40 -1.65 -9.21
C LEU A 75 11.53 -2.52 -8.64
N ILE A 76 12.26 -2.06 -7.62
CA ILE A 76 13.52 -2.68 -7.18
C ILE A 76 13.50 -3.29 -5.77
N SER A 77 12.36 -3.35 -5.07
CA SER A 77 12.30 -3.90 -3.71
C SER A 77 11.48 -5.17 -3.56
#